data_AF-A0A401TC93-F1
#
_entry.id   AF-A0A401TC93-F1
#
_cell.length_a   1.000
_cell.length_b   1.000
_cell.length_c   1.000
_cell.angle_alpha   90.00
_cell.angle_beta   90.00
_cell.angle_gamma   90.00
#
_symmetry.space_group_name_H-M   'P 1'
#
loop_
_entity.id
_entity.type
_entity.pdbx_description
1 polymer ?
#
loop_
_entity_poly.entity_id
_entity_poly.type
_entity_poly.pdbx_seq_one_letter_code
_entity_poly.pdbx_strand_id
1 'polypeptide(L)'
;MFTQGTRIWGGPQMIQLSLDGKRLYVTTSLYSGWDRQFYPDLIREGSAMLRVNVDTDKGGLEIDETFLVDFGKEPDGPSLAHEVRYPGGDCSSDIWL
;
A
#
# COMPACT_ATOMS: atom_id res chain seq x y z
N MET A 1 5.17 -11.89 4.73
CA MET A 1 4.32 -12.25 3.58
C MET A 1 5.14 -12.04 2.30
N PHE A 2 4.86 -12.81 1.24
CA PHE A 2 5.48 -12.62 -0.08
C PHE A 2 4.42 -12.31 -1.13
N THR A 3 4.72 -11.38 -2.04
CA THR A 3 3.90 -11.05 -3.23
C THR A 3 4.86 -10.88 -4.39
N GLN A 4 4.57 -11.47 -5.55
CA GLN A 4 5.45 -11.44 -6.73
C GLN A 4 6.94 -11.76 -6.41
N GLY A 5 7.18 -12.72 -5.52
CA GLY A 5 8.53 -13.12 -5.09
C GLY A 5 9.26 -12.12 -4.18
N THR A 6 8.63 -11.00 -3.83
CA THR A 6 9.20 -9.97 -2.96
C THR A 6 8.65 -10.11 -1.55
N ARG A 7 9.53 -10.04 -0.54
CA ARG A 7 9.14 -10.04 0.86
C ARG A 7 8.58 -8.67 1.23
N ILE A 8 7.40 -8.63 1.81
CA ILE A 8 6.80 -7.39 2.31
C ILE A 8 7.23 -7.15 3.75
N TRP A 9 7.80 -5.96 3.99
CA TRP A 9 8.22 -5.49 5.31
C TRP A 9 7.21 -4.51 5.90
N GLY A 10 7.20 -4.41 7.23
CA GLY A 10 6.20 -3.61 7.94
C GLY A 10 4.83 -4.27 7.99
N GLY A 11 3.79 -3.44 8.10
CA GLY A 11 2.40 -3.84 8.07
C GLY A 11 1.55 -2.87 7.25
N PRO A 12 0.27 -3.20 6.99
CA PRO A 12 -0.66 -2.29 6.33
C PRO A 12 -0.77 -0.96 7.09
N GLN A 13 -0.62 0.16 6.38
CA GLN A 13 -0.70 1.49 6.97
C GLN A 13 -1.80 2.32 6.28
N MET A 14 -1.47 3.12 5.25
CA MET A 14 -2.50 3.86 4.54
C MET A 14 -3.23 2.92 3.61
N ILE A 15 -4.54 3.16 3.50
CA ILE A 15 -5.40 2.45 2.58
C ILE A 15 -6.15 3.46 1.72
N GLN A 16 -6.34 3.13 0.44
CA GLN A 16 -7.08 3.97 -0.48
C GLN A 16 -7.99 3.12 -1.36
N LEU A 17 -9.30 3.32 -1.20
CA LEU A 17 -10.32 2.62 -1.96
C LEU A 17 -10.58 3.35 -3.29
N SER A 18 -10.67 2.56 -4.36
CA SER A 18 -11.11 3.03 -5.67
C SER A 18 -12.59 3.44 -5.66
N LEU A 19 -12.96 4.38 -6.54
CA LEU A 19 -14.33 4.90 -6.62
C LEU A 19 -15.40 3.83 -6.90
N ASP A 20 -15.06 2.77 -7.63
CA ASP A 20 -15.96 1.65 -7.88
C ASP A 20 -16.03 0.64 -6.72
N GLY A 21 -15.23 0.86 -5.67
CA GLY A 21 -15.20 0.04 -4.46
C GLY A 21 -14.52 -1.32 -4.63
N LYS A 22 -13.93 -1.62 -5.79
CA LYS A 22 -13.44 -2.98 -6.12
C LYS A 22 -11.97 -3.23 -5.84
N ARG A 23 -11.20 -2.15 -5.66
CA ARG A 23 -9.74 -2.20 -5.46
C ARG A 23 -9.36 -1.31 -4.28
N LEU A 24 -8.72 -1.91 -3.29
CA LEU A 24 -8.14 -1.24 -2.14
C LEU A 24 -6.63 -1.28 -2.25
N TYR A 25 -5.98 -0.12 -2.30
CA TYR A 25 -4.52 -0.01 -2.36
C TYR A 25 -3.99 0.23 -0.96
N VAL A 26 -2.88 -0.42 -0.62
CA VAL A 26 -2.31 -0.41 0.73
C VAL A 26 -0.83 -0.09 0.65
N THR A 27 -0.35 0.86 1.44
CA THR A 27 1.09 1.13 1.63
C THR A 27 1.56 0.67 3.00
N THR A 28 2.88 0.52 3.19
CA THR A 28 3.44 -0.10 4.40
C THR A 28 4.21 0.84 5.33
N SER A 29 4.43 2.10 4.98
CA SER A 29 5.15 3.07 5.83
C SER A 29 4.23 4.04 6.55
N LEU A 30 4.54 4.32 7.82
CA LEU A 30 3.84 5.30 8.64
C LEU A 30 4.63 6.59 8.74
N TYR A 31 5.76 6.52 9.43
CA TYR A 31 6.59 7.66 9.74
C TYR A 31 7.98 7.14 10.06
N SER A 32 9.00 7.67 9.38
CA SER A 32 10.35 7.09 9.40
C SER A 32 10.93 6.87 10.80
N GLY A 33 10.63 7.73 11.77
CA GLY A 33 11.05 7.56 13.16
C GLY A 33 10.43 6.34 13.85
N TRP A 34 9.15 6.09 13.60
CA TRP A 34 8.41 4.96 14.17
C TRP A 34 8.69 3.69 13.39
N ASP A 35 8.74 3.77 12.07
CA ASP A 35 9.11 2.68 11.19
C ASP A 35 10.50 2.14 11.58
N ARG A 36 11.47 3.00 11.89
CA ARG A 36 12.78 2.58 12.40
C ARG A 36 12.70 1.82 13.73
N GLN A 37 11.77 2.19 14.60
CA GLN A 37 11.63 1.57 15.92
C GLN A 37 10.94 0.20 15.84
N PHE A 38 9.86 0.10 15.05
CA PHE A 38 9.03 -1.10 14.98
C PHE A 38 9.42 -2.06 13.86
N TYR A 39 9.90 -1.53 12.74
CA TYR A 39 10.21 -2.25 11.51
C TYR A 39 11.55 -1.77 10.91
N PRO A 40 12.69 -1.98 11.58
CA PRO A 40 13.99 -1.52 11.08
C PRO A 40 14.32 -2.04 9.67
N ASP A 41 13.84 -3.23 9.32
CA ASP A 41 14.01 -3.79 7.98
C ASP A 41 13.21 -3.03 6.91
N LEU A 42 12.07 -2.41 7.24
CA LEU A 42 11.32 -1.54 6.31
C LEU A 42 12.16 -0.34 5.87
N ILE A 43 12.91 0.26 6.81
CA ILE A 43 13.82 1.37 6.49
C ILE A 43 14.93 0.93 5.53
N ARG A 44 15.37 -0.32 5.68
CA ARG A 44 16.53 -0.86 4.97
C ARG A 44 16.20 -1.39 3.58
N GLU A 45 15.03 -1.99 3.45
CA GLU A 45 14.60 -2.73 2.26
C GLU A 45 13.52 -1.97 1.48
N GLY A 46 12.88 -0.97 2.09
CA GLY A 46 11.87 -0.13 1.46
C GLY A 46 10.44 -0.53 1.77
N SER A 47 9.54 0.41 1.52
CA SER A 47 8.09 0.16 1.60
C SER A 47 7.55 -0.49 0.32
N ALA A 48 6.30 -0.91 0.36
CA ALA A 48 5.61 -1.46 -0.80
C ALA A 48 4.20 -0.91 -0.92
N MET A 49 3.63 -0.99 -2.13
CA MET A 49 2.20 -0.88 -2.37
C MET A 49 1.63 -2.22 -2.81
N LEU A 50 0.58 -2.66 -2.12
CA LEU A 50 -0.20 -3.84 -2.46
C LEU A 50 -1.58 -3.43 -2.95
N ARG A 51 -2.23 -4.32 -3.71
CA ARG A 51 -3.65 -4.21 -4.06
C ARG A 51 -4.41 -5.35 -3.41
N VAL A 52 -5.58 -5.04 -2.89
CA VAL A 52 -6.56 -5.98 -2.36
C VAL A 52 -7.81 -5.88 -3.23
N ASN A 53 -8.24 -7.02 -3.73
CA ASN A 53 -9.50 -7.18 -4.45
C ASN A 53 -10.64 -7.22 -3.43
N VAL A 54 -11.66 -6.41 -3.69
CA VAL A 54 -12.86 -6.30 -2.84
C VAL A 54 -14.02 -6.94 -3.58
N ASP A 55 -14.56 -8.05 -3.04
CA ASP A 55 -15.77 -8.68 -3.59
C ASP A 55 -16.99 -7.94 -3.03
N THR A 56 -17.58 -7.07 -3.84
CA THR A 56 -18.76 -6.28 -3.47
C THR A 56 -20.07 -7.07 -3.54
N ASP A 57 -20.08 -8.24 -4.18
CA ASP A 57 -21.30 -9.02 -4.40
C ASP A 57 -21.50 -10.07 -3.30
N LYS A 58 -20.42 -10.74 -2.89
CA LYS A 58 -20.44 -11.78 -1.84
C LYS A 58 -19.80 -11.32 -0.52
N GLY A 59 -19.09 -10.21 -0.55
CA GLY A 59 -18.22 -9.80 0.55
C GLY A 59 -16.90 -10.58 0.55
N GLY A 60 -15.83 -9.94 0.99
CA GLY A 60 -14.51 -10.56 1.10
C GLY A 60 -13.40 -9.65 0.62
N LEU A 61 -12.19 -9.94 1.10
CA LEU A 61 -10.97 -9.26 0.75
C LEU A 61 -9.91 -10.31 0.41
N GLU A 62 -9.30 -10.18 -0.76
CA GLU A 62 -8.22 -11.06 -1.20
C GLU A 62 -7.06 -10.23 -1.72
N ILE A 63 -5.84 -10.61 -1.35
CA ILE A 63 -4.66 -9.91 -1.85
C ILE A 63 -4.47 -10.26 -3.32
N ASP A 64 -4.24 -9.24 -4.13
CA ASP A 64 -3.90 -9.44 -5.53
C ASP A 64 -2.43 -9.83 -5.67
N GLU A 65 -2.18 -11.13 -5.88
CA GLU A 65 -0.83 -11.67 -6.03
C GLU A 65 -0.11 -11.21 -7.32
N THR A 66 -0.83 -10.56 -8.24
CA THR A 66 -0.30 -10.08 -9.52
C THR A 66 0.10 -8.61 -9.50
N PHE A 67 -0.16 -7.90 -8.40
CA PHE A 67 0.14 -6.47 -8.26
C PHE A 67 1.07 -6.20 -7.07
N LEU A 68 2.19 -5.55 -7.36
CA LEU A 68 3.12 -5.01 -6.37
C LEU A 68 3.80 -3.77 -6.94
N VAL A 69 3.88 -2.71 -6.15
CA VAL A 69 4.88 -1.65 -6.34
C VAL A 69 5.91 -1.79 -5.25
N ASP A 70 7.16 -2.04 -5.65
CA ASP A 70 8.30 -2.25 -4.76
C ASP A 70 9.14 -0.97 -4.72
N PHE A 71 8.98 -0.17 -3.65
CA PHE A 71 9.72 1.08 -3.47
C PHE A 71 11.14 0.85 -2.91
N GLY A 72 11.55 -0.40 -2.70
CA GLY A 72 12.93 -0.75 -2.35
C GLY A 72 13.90 -0.61 -3.52
N LYS A 73 13.39 -0.61 -4.76
CA LYS A 73 14.16 -0.59 -6.01
C LYS A 73 14.22 0.79 -6.67
N GLU A 74 13.85 1.84 -5.95
CA GLU A 74 13.96 3.21 -6.45
C GLU A 74 15.42 3.59 -6.73
N PRO A 75 15.71 4.46 -7.73
CA PRO A 75 17.07 4.73 -8.20
C PRO A 75 18.04 5.24 -7.11
N ASP A 76 17.53 6.01 -6.16
CA ASP A 76 18.30 6.63 -5.08
C ASP A 76 18.22 5.86 -3.76
N GLY A 77 17.69 4.63 -3.80
CA GLY A 77 17.56 3.74 -2.66
C GLY A 77 16.13 3.66 -2.11
N PRO A 78 15.93 2.87 -1.03
CA PRO A 78 14.61 2.51 -0.54
C PRO A 78 13.75 3.72 -0.15
N SER A 79 12.53 3.77 -0.66
CA SER A 79 11.56 4.83 -0.38
C SER A 79 10.43 4.37 0.54
N LEU A 80 9.92 5.33 1.32
CA LEU A 80 8.88 5.15 2.34
C LEU A 80 7.56 5.78 1.88
N ALA A 81 6.84 5.07 1.02
CA ALA A 81 5.57 5.50 0.48
C ALA A 81 4.48 5.51 1.54
N HIS A 82 3.77 6.64 1.64
CA HIS A 82 2.75 6.88 2.65
C HIS A 82 1.36 6.92 2.02
N GLU A 83 0.96 8.05 1.42
CA GLU A 83 -0.40 8.24 0.88
C GLU A 83 -0.49 7.88 -0.61
N VAL A 84 -1.66 7.41 -1.03
CA VAL A 84 -2.02 7.15 -2.44
C VAL A 84 -3.15 8.10 -2.82
N ARG A 85 -3.02 8.76 -3.97
CA ARG A 85 -4.04 9.67 -4.52
C ARG A 85 -4.42 9.26 -5.93
N TYR A 86 -5.72 9.19 -6.22
CA TYR A 86 -6.18 8.82 -7.56
C TYR A 86 -6.29 10.06 -8.46
N PRO A 87 -5.91 9.93 -9.74
CA PRO A 87 -6.30 10.91 -10.74
C PRO A 87 -7.83 10.99 -10.83
N GLY A 88 -8.38 12.18 -10.58
CA GLY A 88 -9.83 12.41 -10.65
C GLY A 88 -10.59 12.14 -9.35
N GLY A 89 -9.90 11.92 -8.24
CA GLY A 89 -10.52 11.81 -6.92
C GLY A 89 -10.69 10.38 -6.43
N ASP A 90 -10.80 10.25 -5.12
CA ASP A 90 -10.91 8.99 -4.39
C ASP A 90 -11.74 9.14 -3.12
N CYS A 91 -11.99 8.02 -2.44
CA CYS A 91 -12.88 7.96 -1.29
C CYS A 91 -12.40 8.76 -0.06
N SER A 92 -11.22 9.39 -0.11
CA SER A 92 -10.66 10.21 0.98
C SER A 92 -10.33 11.64 0.57
N SER A 93 -10.33 11.97 -0.73
CA SER A 93 -10.08 13.33 -1.23
C SER A 93 -11.34 14.16 -1.45
N ASP A 94 -12.43 13.55 -1.90
CA ASP A 94 -13.60 14.28 -2.40
C ASP A 94 -14.69 14.42 -1.34
N ILE A 95 -15.16 15.66 -1.17
CA ILE A 95 -16.29 16.00 -0.31
C ILE A 95 -17.45 16.42 -1.20
N TRP A 96 -18.58 15.72 -1.08
CA TRP A 96 -19.81 16.02 -1.81
C TRP A 96 -20.70 16.94 -0.95
N LEU A 97 -21.38 17.92 -1.58
CA LEU A 97 -22.28 18.90 -0.93
C LEU A 97 -23.75 18.46 -0.98
#